data_AF-A0A2R6H2Z6-F1
#
_entry.id   AF-A0A2R6H2Z6-F1
#
_cell.length_a   1.000
_cell.length_b   1.000
_cell.length_c   1.000
_cell.angle_alpha   90.00
_cell.angle_beta   90.00
_cell.angle_gamma   90.00
#
_symmetry.space_group_name_H-M   'P 1'
#
loop_
_entity.id
_entity.type
_entity.pdbx_description
1 polymer ?
#
loop_
_entity_poly.entity_id
_entity_poly.type
_entity_poly.pdbx_seq_one_letter_code
_entity_poly.pdbx_strand_id
1 'polypeptide(L)'
;MAMGPWITIASGLAAVNVVLLAVLSAVWLRNYRRFKTPLILGLLAFAVVMLIENAAAIYFFFSMGMLYAGSVQAQQFVVLLRGLEVVALLFLTYVTIQ
;
A
#
# COMPACT_ATOMS: atom_id res chain seq x y z
N MET A 1 -5.45 18.26 -18.51
CA MET A 1 -5.48 18.83 -17.15
C MET A 1 -4.38 18.15 -16.36
N ALA A 2 -3.41 18.90 -15.84
CA ALA A 2 -2.32 18.31 -15.05
C ALA A 2 -2.89 17.73 -13.74
N MET A 3 -2.45 16.55 -13.34
CA MET A 3 -2.77 15.99 -12.03
C MET A 3 -2.30 16.96 -10.94
N GLY A 4 -3.16 17.23 -9.93
CA GLY A 4 -2.79 18.08 -8.80
C GLY A 4 -1.59 17.51 -8.03
N PRO A 5 -0.71 18.35 -7.45
CA PRO A 5 0.54 17.92 -6.83
C PRO A 5 0.34 16.86 -5.74
N TRP A 6 -0.76 16.93 -4.99
CA TRP A 6 -1.10 15.96 -3.95
C TRP A 6 -1.44 14.57 -4.49
N ILE A 7 -2.13 14.49 -5.64
CA ILE A 7 -2.46 13.22 -6.29
C ILE A 7 -1.19 12.53 -6.79
N THR A 8 -0.24 13.31 -7.31
CA THR A 8 1.08 12.80 -7.72
C THR A 8 1.84 12.20 -6.55
N ILE A 9 1.88 12.90 -5.40
CA ILE A 9 2.54 12.40 -4.18
C ILE A 9 1.84 11.15 -3.67
N ALA A 10 0.51 11.15 -3.57
CA ALA A 10 -0.27 10.00 -3.12
C ALA A 10 -0.05 8.76 -4.00
N SER A 11 0.04 8.95 -5.32
CA SER A 11 0.31 7.87 -6.26
C SER A 11 1.73 7.31 -6.10
N GLY A 12 2.71 8.18 -5.85
CA GLY A 12 4.08 7.77 -5.53
C GLY A 12 4.17 6.93 -4.25
N LEU A 13 3.49 7.36 -3.17
CA LEU A 13 3.44 6.60 -1.92
C LEU A 13 2.74 5.25 -2.10
N ALA A 14 1.63 5.21 -2.83
CA ALA A 14 0.94 3.96 -3.14
C ALA A 14 1.85 2.99 -3.93
N ALA A 15 2.65 3.48 -4.87
CA ALA A 15 3.61 2.66 -5.60
C ALA A 15 4.69 2.06 -4.68
N VAL A 16 5.19 2.85 -3.73
CA VAL A 16 6.13 2.36 -2.70
C VAL A 16 5.48 1.28 -1.83
N ASN A 17 4.24 1.47 -1.40
CA ASN A 17 3.50 0.49 -0.61
C ASN A 17 3.35 -0.84 -1.36
N VAL A 18 2.97 -0.79 -2.64
CA VAL A 18 2.86 -1.97 -3.51
C VAL A 18 4.18 -2.75 -3.56
N VAL A 19 5.30 -2.07 -3.75
CA VAL A 19 6.63 -2.72 -3.82
C VAL A 19 6.97 -3.39 -2.49
N LEU A 20 6.80 -2.70 -1.36
CA LEU A 20 7.08 -3.25 -0.03
C LEU A 20 6.20 -4.46 0.29
N LEU A 21 4.90 -4.36 0.02
CA LEU A 21 3.95 -5.45 0.22
C LEU A 21 4.24 -6.66 -0.65
N ALA A 22 4.71 -6.46 -1.89
CA ALA A 22 5.10 -7.57 -2.78
C ALA A 22 6.31 -8.33 -2.21
N VAL A 23 7.31 -7.60 -1.71
CA VAL A 23 8.48 -8.19 -1.05
C VAL A 23 8.06 -8.97 0.20
N LEU A 24 7.28 -8.34 1.09
CA LEU A 24 6.78 -8.98 2.31
C LEU A 24 5.96 -10.23 2.01
N SER A 25 5.06 -10.15 1.02
CA SER A 25 4.25 -11.30 0.59
C SER A 25 5.12 -12.46 0.10
N ALA A 26 6.19 -12.18 -0.65
CA ALA A 26 7.12 -13.21 -1.09
C ALA A 26 7.84 -13.89 0.10
N VAL A 27 8.26 -13.11 1.11
CA VAL A 27 8.90 -13.64 2.31
C VAL A 27 7.91 -14.49 3.12
N TRP A 28 6.72 -13.99 3.38
CA TRP A 28 5.72 -14.72 4.16
C TRP A 28 5.20 -15.95 3.43
N LEU A 29 5.07 -15.92 2.11
CA LEU A 29 4.73 -17.12 1.33
C LEU A 29 5.80 -18.21 1.50
N ARG A 30 7.08 -17.82 1.47
CA ARG A 30 8.20 -18.75 1.73
C ARG A 30 8.17 -19.28 3.16
N ASN A 31 7.93 -18.42 4.14
CA ASN A 31 7.88 -18.80 5.55
C ASN A 31 6.66 -19.68 5.85
N TYR A 32 5.51 -19.41 5.23
CA TYR A 32 4.31 -20.22 5.35
C TYR A 32 4.54 -21.63 4.82
N ARG A 33 5.23 -21.79 3.68
CA ARG A 33 5.59 -23.11 3.16
C ARG A 33 6.45 -23.93 4.13
N ARG A 34 7.24 -23.25 4.99
CA ARG A 34 8.14 -23.90 5.96
C ARG A 34 7.47 -24.17 7.31
N PHE A 35 6.77 -23.19 7.87
CA PHE A 35 6.24 -23.25 9.24
C PHE A 35 4.73 -23.52 9.30
N LYS A 36 3.98 -23.24 8.22
CA LYS A 36 2.53 -23.46 8.08
C LYS A 36 1.69 -22.93 9.26
N THR A 37 2.13 -21.84 9.87
CA THR A 37 1.41 -21.26 11.02
C THR A 37 0.28 -20.33 10.57
N PRO A 38 -0.84 -20.27 11.32
CA PRO A 38 -1.95 -19.38 11.01
C PRO A 38 -1.58 -17.89 11.10
N LEU A 39 -0.59 -17.54 11.92
CA LEU A 39 -0.07 -16.16 12.04
C LEU A 39 0.50 -15.65 10.70
N ILE A 40 1.34 -16.45 10.03
CA ILE A 40 1.95 -16.06 8.75
C ILE A 40 0.88 -16.01 7.65
N LEU A 41 -0.12 -16.89 7.70
CA LEU A 41 -1.24 -16.88 6.77
C LEU A 41 -2.08 -15.59 6.93
N GLY A 42 -2.36 -15.17 8.17
CA GLY A 42 -3.03 -13.90 8.47
C GLY A 42 -2.26 -12.68 7.97
N LEU A 43 -0.93 -12.66 8.16
CA LEU A 43 -0.07 -11.61 7.61
C LEU A 43 -0.11 -11.60 6.07
N LEU A 44 0.02 -12.76 5.43
CA LEU A 44 -0.05 -12.86 3.98
C LEU A 44 -1.40 -12.38 3.42
N ALA A 45 -2.52 -12.77 4.04
CA ALA A 45 -3.84 -12.29 3.65
C ALA A 45 -3.96 -10.77 3.81
N PHE A 46 -3.47 -10.21 4.93
CA PHE A 46 -3.42 -8.77 5.15
C PHE A 46 -2.62 -8.05 4.06
N ALA A 47 -1.42 -8.52 3.73
CA ALA A 47 -0.62 -7.88 2.68
C ALA A 47 -1.27 -7.95 1.30
N VAL A 48 -1.91 -9.07 0.95
CA VAL A 48 -2.61 -9.20 -0.34
C VAL A 48 -3.78 -8.23 -0.44
N VAL A 49 -4.58 -8.08 0.62
CA VAL A 49 -5.68 -7.11 0.65
C VAL A 49 -5.16 -5.69 0.49
N MET A 50 -4.11 -5.33 1.24
CA MET A 50 -3.46 -4.01 1.13
C MET A 50 -2.87 -3.76 -0.26
N LEU A 51 -2.32 -4.79 -0.91
CA LEU A 51 -1.81 -4.72 -2.29
C LEU A 51 -2.92 -4.37 -3.27
N ILE A 52 -4.05 -5.07 -3.16
CA ILE A 52 -5.24 -4.84 -3.99
C ILE A 52 -5.74 -3.41 -3.77
N GLU A 53 -5.81 -2.95 -2.52
CA GLU A 53 -6.25 -1.60 -2.19
C GLU A 53 -5.36 -0.53 -2.82
N ASN A 54 -4.03 -0.65 -2.71
CA ASN A 54 -3.11 0.32 -3.31
C ASN A 54 -3.11 0.26 -4.84
N ALA A 55 -3.20 -0.93 -5.42
CA ALA A 55 -3.31 -1.09 -6.87
C ALA A 55 -4.61 -0.47 -7.39
N ALA A 56 -5.73 -0.66 -6.68
CA ALA A 56 -7.00 -0.01 -6.98
C ALA A 56 -6.88 1.52 -6.86
N ALA A 57 -6.22 2.04 -5.82
CA ALA A 57 -6.00 3.47 -5.66
C ALA A 57 -5.22 4.07 -6.85
N ILE A 58 -4.13 3.43 -7.27
CA ILE A 58 -3.36 3.84 -8.46
C ILE A 58 -4.27 3.79 -9.69
N TYR A 59 -4.98 2.69 -9.92
CA TYR A 59 -5.89 2.55 -11.06
C TYR A 59 -6.94 3.67 -11.08
N PHE A 60 -7.62 3.95 -9.97
CA PHE A 60 -8.63 5.00 -9.88
C PHE A 60 -8.05 6.42 -10.02
N PHE A 61 -6.82 6.66 -9.55
CA PHE A 61 -6.15 7.95 -9.78
C PHE A 61 -5.86 8.20 -11.27
N PHE A 62 -5.43 7.17 -12.00
CA PHE A 62 -5.13 7.27 -13.44
C PHE A 62 -6.37 7.16 -14.34
N SER A 63 -7.42 6.44 -13.93
CA SER A 63 -8.58 6.06 -14.77
C SER A 63 -9.73 7.08 -14.82
N MET A 64 -9.58 8.29 -14.29
CA MET A 64 -10.59 9.38 -14.21
C MET A 64 -11.37 9.47 -12.89
N GLY A 65 -11.01 10.50 -12.11
CA GLY A 65 -11.93 11.40 -11.42
C GLY A 65 -13.00 10.79 -10.52
N MET A 66 -12.63 10.24 -9.36
CA MET A 66 -13.63 9.96 -8.33
C MET A 66 -13.74 11.16 -7.38
N LEU A 67 -14.92 11.79 -7.37
CA LEU A 67 -15.60 12.73 -6.44
C LEU A 67 -14.84 13.42 -5.27
N TYR A 68 -13.75 12.85 -4.75
CA TYR A 68 -12.81 13.41 -3.77
C TYR A 68 -11.73 14.31 -4.38
N ALA A 69 -11.55 14.29 -5.71
CA ALA A 69 -10.50 15.05 -6.41
C ALA A 69 -10.71 16.58 -6.43
N GLY A 70 -11.87 17.08 -5.99
CA GLY A 70 -12.16 18.52 -5.99
C GLY A 70 -11.62 19.28 -4.76
N SER A 71 -11.52 18.64 -3.59
CA SER A 71 -11.12 19.32 -2.36
C SER A 71 -9.67 18.99 -1.97
N VAL A 72 -8.87 20.03 -1.73
CA VAL A 72 -7.46 19.91 -1.33
C VAL A 72 -7.32 19.13 -0.02
N GLN A 73 -8.27 19.29 0.91
CA GLN A 73 -8.28 18.60 2.20
C GLN A 73 -8.41 17.08 2.05
N ALA A 74 -9.27 16.60 1.15
CA ALA A 74 -9.41 15.16 0.91
C ALA A 74 -8.13 14.57 0.32
N GLN A 75 -7.48 15.28 -0.60
CA GLN A 75 -6.21 14.85 -1.18
C GLN A 75 -5.08 14.79 -0.13
N GLN A 76 -5.01 15.76 0.78
CA GLN A 76 -4.05 15.74 1.89
C GLN A 76 -4.29 14.58 2.85
N PHE A 77 -5.55 14.26 3.15
CA PHE A 77 -5.89 13.12 3.99
C PHE A 77 -5.44 11.78 3.36
N VAL A 78 -5.63 11.63 2.05
CA VAL A 78 -5.14 10.45 1.31
C VAL A 78 -3.61 10.34 1.38
N VAL A 79 -2.88 11.45 1.20
CA VAL A 79 -1.41 11.48 1.34
C VAL A 79 -1.00 11.06 2.76
N LEU A 80 -1.69 11.56 3.79
CA LEU A 80 -1.42 11.19 5.18
C LEU A 80 -1.64 9.70 5.42
N LEU A 81 -2.78 9.16 4.99
CA LEU A 81 -3.09 7.73 5.12
C LEU A 81 -2.04 6.86 4.43
N ARG A 82 -1.68 7.18 3.18
CA ARG A 82 -0.65 6.43 2.45
C ARG A 82 0.72 6.58 3.10
N GLY A 83 1.05 7.74 3.68
CA GLY A 83 2.29 7.94 4.43
C GLY A 83 2.36 7.08 5.69
N LEU A 84 1.27 7.01 6.48
CA LEU A 84 1.18 6.13 7.64
C LEU A 84 1.33 4.66 7.25
N GLU A 85 0.76 4.27 6.11
CA GLU A 85 0.91 2.94 5.56
C GLU A 85 2.37 2.62 5.20
N VAL A 86 3.09 3.53 4.52
CA VAL A 86 4.53 3.36 4.24
C VAL A 86 5.29 3.11 5.53
N VAL A 87 5.04 3.90 6.58
CA VAL A 87 5.70 3.75 7.88
C VAL A 87 5.42 2.36 8.49
N ALA A 88 4.16 1.92 8.46
CA ALA A 88 3.78 0.59 8.94
C ALA A 88 4.49 -0.53 8.16
N LEU A 89 4.54 -0.42 6.83
CA LEU A 89 5.21 -1.39 5.97
C LEU A 89 6.72 -1.40 6.17
N LEU A 90 7.35 -0.25 6.41
CA LEU A 90 8.78 -0.18 6.74
C LEU A 90 9.07 -0.90 8.05
N PHE A 91 8.29 -0.65 9.10
CA PHE A 91 8.45 -1.34 10.38
C PHE A 91 8.26 -2.85 10.24
N LEU A 92 7.22 -3.26 9.49
CA LEU A 92 6.93 -4.66 9.27
C LEU A 92 8.00 -5.35 8.43
N THR A 93 8.53 -4.67 7.42
CA THR A 93 9.68 -5.13 6.61
C THR A 93 10.92 -5.28 7.46
N TYR A 94 11.22 -4.29 8.29
CA TYR A 94 12.35 -4.34 9.22
C TYR A 94 12.27 -5.56 10.15
N VAL A 95 11.13 -5.76 10.82
CA VAL A 95 10.91 -6.90 11.73
C VAL A 95 10.90 -8.24 10.99
N THR A 96 10.50 -8.26 9.72
CA THR A 96 10.49 -9.49 8.91
C THR A 96 11.87 -9.88 8.41
N ILE A 97 12.74 -8.90 8.15
CA ILE A 97 14.11 -9.11 7.65
C ILE A 97 15.10 -9.40 8.80
N GLN A 98 14.89 -8.79 9.97
CA GLN A 98 15.71 -9.03 11.16
C GLN A 98 15.54 -10.44 11.72
#